data_AF-A0A9D5JKL1-F1
#
_entry.id   AF-A0A9D5JKL1-F1
#
_cell.length_a   1.000
_cell.length_b   1.000
_cell.length_c   1.000
_cell.angle_alpha   90.00
_cell.angle_beta   90.00
_cell.angle_gamma   90.00
#
_symmetry.space_group_name_H-M   'P 1'
#
loop_
_entity.id
_entity.type
_entity.pdbx_description
1 polymer ?
#
loop_
_entity_poly.entity_id
_entity_poly.type
_entity_poly.pdbx_seq_one_letter_code
_entity_poly.pdbx_strand_id
1 'polypeptide(L)'
;MFAVVFTIFTFETTMPDAHHHRINGWIDEDSVHEISRLVPIDDPARRQQLARQREVAEARRARQAAVRAQKARIAAEKRRAEALALRSTVGDIILPGVLNLPRGAETAPYDGCKKIQKGLIMGGGFMLFTCEKLLPGYPISQQERMYVRYGTEIMKEGWRRKPDSMRKHVKYVRDDGLGCEAHLDIRLFTDRSMNEPQRPASDRKSHRQIVFMAQFYGKPCERYYPVVKALAAGSEL
;
A
#
# COMPACT_ATOMS: atom_id res chain seq x y z
N MET A 1 -56.07 -15.56 -30.65
CA MET A 1 -55.36 -16.72 -30.07
C MET A 1 -54.00 -16.20 -29.61
N PHE A 2 -53.83 -16.01 -28.30
CA PHE A 2 -52.64 -15.41 -27.70
C PHE A 2 -51.53 -16.43 -27.53
N ALA A 3 -50.28 -16.01 -27.75
CA ALA A 3 -49.11 -16.64 -27.15
C ALA A 3 -48.08 -15.54 -26.84
N VAL A 4 -48.09 -15.06 -25.59
CA VAL A 4 -46.95 -14.34 -25.00
C VAL A 4 -46.29 -15.33 -24.06
N VAL A 5 -45.05 -15.72 -24.40
CA VAL A 5 -44.21 -16.59 -23.58
C VAL A 5 -43.70 -15.77 -22.40
N PHE A 6 -44.15 -16.12 -21.20
CA PHE A 6 -43.56 -15.72 -19.94
C PHE A 6 -42.26 -16.49 -19.73
N THR A 7 -41.15 -15.80 -19.46
CA THR A 7 -40.00 -16.43 -18.82
C THR A 7 -39.97 -16.00 -17.37
N ILE A 8 -40.31 -16.96 -16.51
CA ILE A 8 -40.23 -16.91 -15.06
C ILE A 8 -38.75 -17.08 -14.68
N PHE A 9 -38.18 -16.13 -13.95
CA PHE A 9 -37.03 -16.40 -13.09
C PHE A 9 -37.53 -16.53 -11.66
N THR A 10 -37.55 -17.78 -11.18
CA THR A 10 -37.73 -18.13 -9.78
C THR A 10 -36.45 -17.80 -9.01
N PHE A 11 -36.56 -17.08 -7.90
CA PHE A 11 -35.61 -17.19 -6.80
C PHE A 11 -36.35 -17.59 -5.54
N GLU A 12 -35.88 -18.70 -4.97
CA GLU A 12 -36.39 -19.31 -3.75
C GLU A 12 -36.32 -18.39 -2.54
N THR A 13 -37.30 -18.63 -1.68
CA THR A 13 -37.59 -18.02 -0.40
C THR A 13 -36.46 -18.18 0.61
N THR A 14 -36.09 -17.10 1.29
CA THR A 14 -35.89 -17.07 2.75
C THR A 14 -36.04 -15.63 3.23
N MET A 15 -37.17 -15.32 3.86
CA MET A 15 -37.31 -14.15 4.74
C MET A 15 -36.75 -14.52 6.12
N PRO A 16 -36.23 -13.54 6.88
CA PRO A 16 -37.07 -13.08 7.98
C PRO A 16 -37.12 -11.55 8.13
N ASP A 17 -38.31 -11.11 8.54
CA ASP A 17 -38.64 -9.90 9.29
C ASP A 17 -38.11 -8.54 8.80
N ALA A 18 -38.97 -7.85 8.06
CA ALA A 18 -39.04 -6.39 8.13
C ALA A 18 -40.45 -5.89 7.80
N HIS A 19 -41.13 -5.43 8.86
CA HIS A 19 -42.13 -4.36 8.88
C HIS A 19 -43.04 -4.15 7.66
N HIS A 20 -44.33 -4.42 7.87
CA HIS A 20 -45.43 -3.93 7.04
C HIS A 20 -45.38 -2.40 6.86
N HIS A 21 -44.76 -1.93 5.78
CA HIS A 21 -45.09 -0.65 5.19
C HIS A 21 -46.22 -0.86 4.17
N ARG A 22 -47.44 -0.61 4.65
CA ARG A 22 -48.65 -0.54 3.84
C ARG A 22 -48.55 0.67 2.91
N ILE A 23 -48.10 0.47 1.67
CA ILE A 23 -48.23 1.48 0.62
C ILE A 23 -49.66 1.39 0.09
N ASN A 24 -50.60 2.05 0.77
CA ASN A 24 -51.87 2.46 0.17
C ASN A 24 -51.58 3.70 -0.69
N GLY A 25 -50.94 3.49 -1.85
CA GLY A 25 -50.80 4.51 -2.89
C GLY A 25 -51.90 4.29 -3.91
N TRP A 26 -52.92 5.12 -3.86
CA TRP A 26 -53.91 5.23 -4.93
C TRP A 26 -53.15 5.50 -6.24
N ILE A 27 -53.38 4.68 -7.26
CA ILE A 27 -52.98 5.05 -8.62
C ILE A 27 -53.83 6.26 -8.96
N ASP A 28 -53.17 7.41 -9.09
CA ASP A 28 -53.79 8.66 -9.49
C ASP A 28 -54.40 8.46 -10.89
N GLU A 29 -55.71 8.66 -11.04
CA GLU A 29 -56.40 8.45 -12.34
C GLU A 29 -55.80 9.34 -13.44
N ASP A 30 -55.20 10.47 -13.07
CA ASP A 30 -54.45 11.35 -13.96
C ASP A 30 -53.20 10.68 -14.56
N SER A 31 -52.55 9.76 -13.84
CA SER A 31 -51.42 8.99 -14.36
C SER A 31 -51.85 7.95 -15.41
N VAL A 32 -53.11 7.48 -15.36
CA VAL A 32 -53.67 6.54 -16.33
C VAL A 32 -54.02 7.25 -17.65
N HIS A 33 -54.39 8.54 -17.57
CA HIS A 33 -54.62 9.40 -18.73
C HIS A 33 -53.33 9.80 -19.49
N GLU A 34 -52.17 9.82 -18.84
CA GLU A 34 -50.88 10.00 -19.52
C GLU A 34 -50.43 8.75 -20.28
N ILE A 35 -50.73 7.55 -19.78
CA ILE A 35 -50.42 6.28 -20.47
C ILE A 35 -51.22 6.15 -21.78
N SER A 36 -52.43 6.70 -21.82
CA SER A 36 -53.30 6.68 -23.02
C SER A 36 -52.86 7.68 -24.12
N ARG A 37 -51.82 8.51 -23.86
CA ARG A 37 -51.19 9.38 -24.86
C ARG A 37 -49.91 8.80 -25.47
N LEU A 38 -49.54 7.57 -25.16
CA LEU A 38 -48.52 6.82 -25.88
C LEU A 38 -49.08 6.39 -27.25
N VAL A 39 -49.27 7.35 -28.14
CA VAL A 39 -49.66 7.11 -29.54
C VAL A 39 -48.54 6.29 -30.19
N PRO A 40 -48.84 5.07 -30.70
CA PRO A 40 -47.89 4.33 -31.51
C PRO A 40 -47.40 5.22 -32.65
N ILE A 41 -46.09 5.23 -32.92
CA ILE A 41 -45.56 5.93 -34.10
C ILE A 41 -45.98 5.11 -35.32
N ASP A 42 -47.20 5.30 -35.80
CA ASP A 42 -47.76 4.54 -36.90
C ASP A 42 -47.09 4.91 -38.24
N ASP A 43 -46.53 6.12 -38.35
CA ASP A 43 -45.80 6.59 -39.52
C ASP A 43 -44.43 5.87 -39.69
N PRO A 44 -44.25 5.06 -40.76
CA PRO A 44 -42.99 4.35 -41.02
C PRO A 44 -41.82 5.29 -41.33
N ALA A 45 -42.05 6.48 -41.89
CA ALA A 45 -41.00 7.44 -42.19
C ALA A 45 -40.40 8.02 -40.90
N ARG A 46 -41.26 8.36 -39.94
CA ARG A 46 -40.86 8.87 -38.62
C ARG A 46 -40.09 7.83 -37.80
N ARG A 47 -40.45 6.54 -37.90
CA ARG A 47 -39.69 5.42 -37.30
C ARG A 47 -38.28 5.29 -37.90
N GLN A 48 -38.14 5.36 -39.22
CA GLN A 48 -36.83 5.31 -39.87
C GLN A 48 -35.93 6.50 -39.52
N GLN A 49 -36.51 7.70 -39.37
CA GLN A 49 -35.74 8.89 -38.99
C GLN A 49 -35.21 8.80 -37.56
N LEU A 50 -36.03 8.32 -36.62
CA LEU A 50 -35.61 8.06 -35.24
C LEU A 50 -34.55 6.96 -35.15
N ALA A 51 -34.66 5.90 -35.94
CA ALA A 51 -33.64 4.84 -36.01
C ALA A 51 -32.28 5.39 -36.45
N ARG A 52 -32.25 6.20 -37.51
CA ARG A 52 -31.01 6.87 -37.99
C ARG A 52 -30.41 7.83 -36.95
N GLN A 53 -31.25 8.57 -36.24
CA GLN A 53 -30.78 9.45 -35.16
C GLN A 53 -30.17 8.66 -33.99
N ARG A 54 -30.74 7.49 -33.67
CA ARG A 54 -30.19 6.59 -32.64
C ARG A 54 -28.83 6.03 -33.06
N GLU A 55 -28.68 5.55 -34.29
CA GLU A 55 -27.38 5.09 -34.81
C GLU A 55 -26.29 6.17 -34.71
N VAL A 56 -26.61 7.40 -35.12
CA VAL A 56 -25.65 8.53 -35.05
C VAL A 56 -25.31 8.87 -33.59
N ALA A 57 -26.29 8.86 -32.70
CA ALA A 57 -26.08 9.11 -31.27
C ALA A 57 -25.23 8.01 -30.61
N GLU A 58 -25.48 6.74 -30.95
CA GLU A 58 -24.71 5.59 -30.49
C GLU A 58 -23.27 5.62 -31.01
N ALA A 59 -23.07 5.91 -32.30
CA ALA A 59 -21.74 6.06 -32.89
C ALA A 59 -20.95 7.19 -32.22
N ARG A 60 -21.60 8.31 -31.88
CA ARG A 60 -20.98 9.43 -31.16
C ARG A 60 -20.60 9.05 -29.73
N ARG A 61 -21.47 8.33 -29.01
CA ARG A 61 -21.20 7.81 -27.66
C ARG A 61 -20.04 6.82 -27.68
N ALA A 62 -20.01 5.91 -28.64
CA ALA A 62 -18.93 4.93 -28.80
C ALA A 62 -17.57 5.61 -29.05
N ARG A 63 -17.52 6.63 -29.94
CA ARG A 63 -16.30 7.41 -30.17
C ARG A 63 -15.83 8.14 -28.91
N GLN A 64 -16.75 8.77 -28.17
CA GLN A 64 -16.38 9.44 -26.91
C GLN A 64 -15.90 8.46 -25.85
N ALA A 65 -16.53 7.29 -25.74
CA ALA A 65 -16.08 6.22 -24.84
C ALA A 65 -14.67 5.74 -25.19
N ALA A 66 -14.38 5.53 -26.48
CA ALA A 66 -13.05 5.15 -26.94
C ALA A 66 -11.98 6.21 -26.61
N VAL A 67 -12.27 7.49 -26.82
CA VAL A 67 -11.34 8.59 -26.46
C VAL A 67 -11.11 8.66 -24.94
N ARG A 68 -12.16 8.47 -24.13
CA ARG A 68 -12.03 8.42 -22.67
C ARG A 68 -11.20 7.22 -22.21
N ALA A 69 -11.42 6.05 -22.80
CA ALA A 69 -10.64 4.85 -22.52
C ALA A 69 -9.16 5.02 -22.89
N GLN A 70 -8.88 5.65 -24.05
CA GLN A 70 -7.52 5.99 -24.47
C GLN A 70 -6.84 6.93 -23.47
N LYS A 71 -7.51 8.01 -23.06
CA LYS A 71 -6.98 8.95 -22.07
C LYS A 71 -6.75 8.29 -20.71
N ALA A 72 -7.66 7.42 -20.28
CA ALA A 72 -7.51 6.67 -19.03
C ALA A 72 -6.30 5.73 -19.08
N ARG A 73 -6.06 5.05 -20.21
CA ARG A 73 -4.85 4.23 -20.42
C ARG A 73 -3.57 5.05 -20.31
N ILE A 74 -3.49 6.17 -21.02
CA ILE A 74 -2.30 7.05 -21.00
C ILE A 74 -2.07 7.59 -19.59
N ALA A 75 -3.12 7.99 -18.88
CA ALA A 75 -3.01 8.45 -17.50
C ALA A 75 -2.55 7.34 -16.54
N ALA A 76 -3.01 6.10 -16.75
CA ALA A 76 -2.58 4.94 -15.97
C ALA A 76 -1.11 4.57 -16.23
N GLU A 77 -0.68 4.61 -17.49
CA GLU A 77 0.72 4.39 -17.89
C GLU A 77 1.64 5.47 -17.29
N LYS A 78 1.24 6.75 -17.35
CA LYS A 78 1.98 7.86 -16.73
C LYS A 78 2.10 7.67 -15.21
N ARG A 79 1.00 7.34 -14.52
CA ARG A 79 1.02 7.08 -13.06
C ARG A 79 1.92 5.88 -12.71
N ARG A 80 1.92 4.82 -13.53
CA ARG A 80 2.84 3.69 -13.34
C ARG A 80 4.30 4.08 -13.52
N ALA A 81 4.61 4.91 -14.52
CA ALA A 81 5.97 5.39 -14.74
C ALA A 81 6.45 6.30 -13.60
N GLU A 82 5.59 7.19 -13.10
CA GLU A 82 5.87 8.05 -11.93
C GLU A 82 6.09 7.22 -10.66
N ALA A 83 5.25 6.21 -10.41
CA ALA A 83 5.42 5.29 -9.27
C ALA A 83 6.73 4.49 -9.38
N LEU A 84 7.11 4.03 -10.58
CA LEU A 84 8.36 3.30 -10.79
C LEU A 84 9.59 4.20 -10.56
N ALA A 85 9.54 5.46 -11.02
CA ALA A 85 10.60 6.44 -10.81
C ALA A 85 10.74 6.80 -9.33
N LEU A 86 9.63 7.04 -8.62
CA LEU A 86 9.63 7.31 -7.18
C LEU A 86 10.12 6.11 -6.37
N ARG A 87 9.74 4.90 -6.78
CA ARG A 87 10.24 3.66 -6.17
C ARG A 87 11.74 3.46 -6.42
N SER A 88 12.30 3.96 -7.52
CA SER A 88 13.75 3.89 -7.76
C SER A 88 14.55 4.82 -6.84
N THR A 89 14.00 5.97 -6.44
CA THR A 89 14.67 6.93 -5.54
C THR A 89 14.39 6.67 -4.06
N VAL A 90 13.18 6.25 -3.70
CA VAL A 90 12.80 5.91 -2.31
C VAL A 90 13.16 4.46 -1.96
N GLY A 91 13.16 3.57 -2.96
CA GLY A 91 13.53 2.16 -2.78
C GLY A 91 14.97 1.96 -2.32
N ASP A 92 15.84 2.91 -2.61
CA ASP A 92 17.23 2.93 -2.16
C ASP A 92 17.38 3.39 -0.70
N ILE A 93 16.31 3.73 0.01
CA ILE A 93 16.39 4.18 1.40
C ILE A 93 15.87 3.07 2.33
N ILE A 94 16.59 2.82 3.43
CA ILE A 94 16.20 1.78 4.40
C ILE A 94 14.95 2.19 5.19
N LEU A 95 14.89 3.45 5.63
CA LEU A 95 13.87 3.98 6.54
C LEU A 95 13.48 5.44 6.23
N PRO A 96 12.70 5.70 5.16
CA PRO A 96 12.39 7.07 4.72
C PRO A 96 11.81 7.96 5.84
N GLY A 97 12.30 9.18 6.01
CA GLY A 97 11.77 10.14 7.00
C GLY A 97 12.07 9.83 8.47
N VAL A 98 12.64 8.65 8.77
CA VAL A 98 13.14 8.24 10.09
C VAL A 98 14.68 8.25 10.09
N LEU A 99 15.23 7.56 9.10
CA LEU A 99 16.64 7.33 8.87
C LEU A 99 16.81 7.28 7.35
N ASN A 100 17.18 8.41 6.75
CA ASN A 100 17.39 8.53 5.30
C ASN A 100 18.70 7.84 4.88
N LEU A 101 18.85 6.58 5.28
CA LEU A 101 20.04 5.78 5.11
C LEU A 101 20.00 5.12 3.72
N PRO A 102 20.95 5.41 2.83
CA PRO A 102 21.03 4.75 1.52
C PRO A 102 21.37 3.27 1.70
N ARG A 103 20.70 2.41 0.95
CA ARG A 103 20.98 0.98 0.82
C ARG A 103 22.28 0.79 0.07
N GLY A 104 23.05 -0.21 0.49
CA GLY A 104 24.15 -0.71 -0.32
C GLY A 104 23.68 -1.51 -1.52
N ALA A 105 24.43 -1.47 -2.62
CA ALA A 105 24.20 -2.30 -3.80
C ALA A 105 24.34 -3.81 -3.50
N GLU A 106 25.02 -4.14 -2.42
CA GLU A 106 25.34 -5.49 -1.98
C GLU A 106 24.25 -6.10 -1.08
N THR A 107 23.27 -5.30 -0.66
CA THR A 107 22.27 -5.71 0.33
C THR A 107 20.85 -5.37 -0.13
N ALA A 108 19.88 -6.18 0.29
CA ALA A 108 18.48 -5.95 -0.05
C ALA A 108 17.53 -6.40 1.08
N PRO A 109 16.28 -5.89 1.13
CA PRO A 109 15.29 -6.25 2.15
C PRO A 109 14.59 -7.58 1.83
N TYR A 110 15.37 -8.66 1.65
CA TYR A 110 14.81 -10.00 1.44
C TYR A 110 14.13 -10.53 2.71
N ASP A 111 13.11 -11.37 2.53
CA ASP A 111 12.42 -12.13 3.59
C ASP A 111 11.67 -11.28 4.64
N GLY A 112 11.34 -10.03 4.31
CA GLY A 112 10.25 -9.30 4.97
C GLY A 112 10.47 -8.96 6.44
N CYS A 113 11.70 -8.74 6.87
CA CYS A 113 12.05 -8.33 8.24
C CYS A 113 11.67 -6.88 8.57
N LYS A 114 10.42 -6.49 8.34
CA LYS A 114 9.88 -5.19 8.76
C LYS A 114 8.80 -5.41 9.82
N LYS A 115 8.95 -4.78 10.97
CA LYS A 115 7.95 -4.87 12.05
C LYS A 115 7.89 -3.57 12.83
N ILE A 116 6.68 -3.13 13.16
CA ILE A 116 6.47 -2.03 14.12
C ILE A 116 5.79 -2.60 15.35
N GLN A 117 6.22 -2.12 16.50
CA GLN A 117 5.57 -2.41 17.76
C GLN A 117 5.39 -1.12 18.55
N LYS A 118 4.13 -0.76 18.82
CA LYS A 118 3.79 0.37 19.70
C LYS A 118 3.61 -0.12 21.13
N GLY A 119 3.96 0.70 22.12
CA GLY A 119 3.65 0.44 23.53
C GLY A 119 4.59 -0.53 24.26
N LEU A 120 5.69 -0.95 23.64
CA LEU A 120 6.74 -1.74 24.31
C LEU A 120 7.74 -0.89 25.10
N ILE A 121 7.68 0.44 24.96
CA ILE A 121 8.59 1.37 25.62
C ILE A 121 7.85 1.96 26.83
N MET A 122 8.41 1.75 28.03
CA MET A 122 7.88 2.34 29.25
C MET A 122 7.88 3.87 29.11
N GLY A 123 6.72 4.51 29.30
CA GLY A 123 6.55 5.97 29.12
C GLY A 123 6.03 6.41 27.76
N GLY A 124 5.63 5.47 26.88
CA GLY A 124 5.08 5.76 25.55
C GLY A 124 6.14 5.70 24.44
N GLY A 125 5.70 5.86 23.20
CA GLY A 125 6.54 5.71 22.01
C GLY A 125 6.39 4.37 21.31
N PHE A 126 7.31 4.08 20.40
CA PHE A 126 7.23 2.91 19.52
C PHE A 126 8.60 2.43 19.07
N MET A 127 8.62 1.21 18.56
CA MET A 127 9.81 0.56 18.03
C MET A 127 9.57 0.13 16.59
N LEU A 128 10.57 0.33 15.76
CA LEU A 128 10.62 -0.08 14.36
C LEU A 128 11.81 -0.99 14.13
N PHE A 129 11.55 -2.10 13.46
CA PHE A 129 12.53 -3.08 13.04
C PHE A 129 12.57 -3.14 11.53
N THR A 130 13.77 -3.04 10.97
CA THR A 130 14.04 -3.36 9.56
C THR A 130 15.33 -4.18 9.47
N CYS A 131 15.55 -4.84 8.34
CA CYS A 131 16.83 -5.49 8.09
C CYS A 131 17.19 -5.48 6.61
N GLU A 132 18.49 -5.59 6.37
CA GLU A 132 19.07 -5.83 5.06
C GLU A 132 19.79 -7.18 5.06
N LYS A 133 19.72 -7.91 3.95
CA LYS A 133 20.43 -9.17 3.74
C LYS A 133 21.49 -8.98 2.65
N LEU A 134 22.72 -9.39 2.92
CA LEU A 134 23.79 -9.46 1.93
C LEU A 134 23.39 -10.44 0.83
N LEU A 135 23.43 -9.97 -0.42
CA LEU A 135 23.03 -10.74 -1.59
C LEU A 135 23.91 -12.00 -1.74
N PRO A 136 23.34 -13.14 -2.21
CA PRO A 136 24.06 -14.41 -2.30
C PRO A 136 25.36 -14.36 -3.12
N GLY A 137 25.44 -13.47 -4.12
CA GLY A 137 26.60 -13.32 -5.00
C GLY A 137 27.82 -12.65 -4.36
N TYR A 138 27.68 -12.07 -3.16
CA TYR A 138 28.78 -11.39 -2.48
C TYR A 138 29.43 -12.29 -1.41
N PRO A 139 30.75 -12.20 -1.17
CA PRO A 139 31.39 -12.96 -0.11
C PRO A 139 30.95 -12.49 1.27
N ILE A 140 30.83 -13.39 2.24
CA ILE A 140 30.33 -13.09 3.60
C ILE A 140 31.13 -11.99 4.32
N SER A 141 32.41 -11.83 3.98
CA SER A 141 33.27 -10.75 4.49
C SER A 141 32.77 -9.35 4.12
N GLN A 142 31.95 -9.22 3.07
CA GLN A 142 31.29 -7.96 2.72
C GLN A 142 30.21 -7.55 3.73
N GLN A 143 29.64 -8.50 4.49
CA GLN A 143 28.61 -8.19 5.47
C GLN A 143 29.14 -7.22 6.55
N GLU A 144 30.36 -7.44 7.04
CA GLU A 144 31.00 -6.54 8.02
C GLU A 144 31.33 -5.18 7.38
N ARG A 145 31.76 -5.15 6.12
CA ARG A 145 32.01 -3.89 5.39
C ARG A 145 30.74 -3.07 5.22
N MET A 146 29.63 -3.71 4.87
CA MET A 146 28.32 -3.08 4.76
C MET A 146 27.83 -2.57 6.10
N TYR A 147 27.99 -3.36 7.15
CA TYR A 147 27.68 -2.95 8.53
C TYR A 147 28.44 -1.68 8.94
N VAL A 148 29.75 -1.64 8.69
CA VAL A 148 30.58 -0.46 8.97
C VAL A 148 30.13 0.75 8.14
N ARG A 149 29.87 0.55 6.83
CA ARG A 149 29.37 1.60 5.94
C ARG A 149 28.07 2.20 6.44
N TYR A 150 27.11 1.37 6.84
CA TYR A 150 25.87 1.85 7.44
C TYR A 150 26.13 2.68 8.70
N GLY A 151 27.04 2.24 9.56
CA GLY A 151 27.47 3.02 10.72
C GLY A 151 28.03 4.41 10.35
N THR A 152 28.81 4.50 9.27
CA THR A 152 29.33 5.79 8.76
C THR A 152 28.21 6.69 8.24
N GLU A 153 27.29 6.15 7.44
CA GLU A 153 26.15 6.93 6.90
C GLU A 153 25.19 7.39 8.01
N ILE A 154 24.93 6.56 9.02
CA ILE A 154 24.17 6.94 10.22
C ILE A 154 24.78 8.16 10.91
N MET A 155 26.11 8.18 11.08
CA MET A 155 26.79 9.33 11.69
C MET A 155 26.75 10.59 10.80
N LYS A 156 26.83 10.44 9.47
CA LYS A 156 26.66 11.56 8.53
C LYS A 156 25.27 12.19 8.63
N GLU A 157 24.25 11.39 8.90
CA GLU A 157 22.88 11.83 9.19
C GLU A 157 22.72 12.47 10.58
N GLY A 158 23.82 12.78 11.28
CA GLY A 158 23.82 13.51 12.55
C GLY A 158 23.53 12.65 13.79
N TRP A 159 23.54 11.33 13.66
CA TRP A 159 23.39 10.43 14.80
C TRP A 159 24.69 10.29 15.59
N ARG A 160 24.59 10.30 16.91
CA ARG A 160 25.73 10.20 17.81
C ARG A 160 25.89 8.76 18.28
N ARG A 161 27.08 8.17 18.08
CA ARG A 161 27.37 6.82 18.57
C ARG A 161 27.51 6.82 20.09
N LYS A 162 26.88 5.87 20.78
CA LYS A 162 27.06 5.68 22.23
C LYS A 162 28.39 4.99 22.56
N PRO A 163 29.09 5.42 23.62
CA PRO A 163 30.42 4.89 23.97
C PRO A 163 30.38 3.44 24.47
N ASP A 164 29.27 2.98 25.05
CA ASP A 164 29.06 1.61 25.56
C ASP A 164 28.71 0.58 24.47
N SER A 165 28.88 0.94 23.19
CA SER A 165 28.50 0.10 22.06
C SER A 165 29.52 -1.00 21.75
N MET A 166 29.04 -2.24 21.59
CA MET A 166 29.88 -3.39 21.21
C MET A 166 30.15 -3.44 19.70
N ARG A 167 31.26 -4.06 19.28
CA ARG A 167 31.68 -4.11 17.85
C ARG A 167 30.62 -4.67 16.89
N LYS A 168 29.81 -5.64 17.32
CA LYS A 168 28.73 -6.26 16.50
C LYS A 168 27.33 -5.70 16.80
N HIS A 169 27.24 -4.79 17.76
CA HIS A 169 26.00 -4.20 18.23
C HIS A 169 26.27 -2.75 18.61
N VAL A 170 26.08 -1.87 17.64
CA VAL A 170 26.35 -0.45 17.79
C VAL A 170 25.05 0.30 18.02
N LYS A 171 25.08 1.18 19.02
CA LYS A 171 23.94 2.01 19.39
C LYS A 171 24.25 3.45 19.03
N TYR A 172 23.24 4.12 18.49
CA TYR A 172 23.26 5.51 18.13
C TYR A 172 22.08 6.23 18.77
N VAL A 173 22.24 7.51 19.06
CA VAL A 173 21.17 8.37 19.55
C VAL A 173 21.12 9.65 18.74
N ARG A 174 19.90 10.09 18.46
CA ARG A 174 19.62 11.38 17.87
C ARG A 174 18.43 12.00 18.59
N ASP A 175 18.60 13.26 18.91
CA ASP A 175 17.53 14.09 19.42
C ASP A 175 17.07 14.99 18.28
N ASP A 176 15.77 15.16 18.14
CA ASP A 176 15.28 16.30 17.38
C ASP A 176 15.19 17.54 18.27
N GLY A 177 15.28 18.73 17.66
CA GLY A 177 15.11 19.99 18.39
C GLY A 177 13.72 20.20 19.00
N LEU A 178 12.86 19.18 18.95
CA LEU A 178 11.48 19.17 19.45
C LEU A 178 11.32 18.14 20.60
N GLY A 179 12.42 17.60 21.11
CA GLY A 179 12.48 16.78 22.32
C GLY A 179 12.19 15.28 22.12
N CYS A 180 12.15 14.79 20.88
CA CYS A 180 12.13 13.34 20.64
C CYS A 180 13.56 12.79 20.68
N GLU A 181 13.81 11.90 21.62
CA GLU A 181 15.04 11.11 21.70
C GLU A 181 14.80 9.76 20.99
N ALA A 182 15.49 9.56 19.87
CA ALA A 182 15.46 8.33 19.10
C ALA A 182 16.78 7.57 19.26
N HIS A 183 16.68 6.27 19.51
CA HIS A 183 17.84 5.37 19.57
C HIS A 183 17.80 4.46 18.37
N LEU A 184 18.96 4.21 17.77
CA LEU A 184 19.11 3.27 16.68
C LEU A 184 20.16 2.24 17.06
N ASP A 185 19.74 0.98 17.15
CA ASP A 185 20.61 -0.17 17.30
C ASP A 185 20.84 -0.80 15.91
N ILE A 186 22.11 -0.90 15.49
CA ILE A 186 22.51 -1.69 14.32
C ILE A 186 23.25 -2.94 14.77
N ARG A 187 22.81 -4.11 14.30
CA ARG A 187 23.35 -5.41 14.69
C ARG A 187 23.75 -6.24 13.49
N LEU A 188 24.94 -6.82 13.57
CA LEU A 188 25.41 -7.82 12.62
C LEU A 188 24.95 -9.20 13.09
N PHE A 189 24.00 -9.81 12.39
CA PHE A 189 23.47 -11.12 12.72
C PHE A 189 24.29 -12.20 12.01
N THR A 190 24.96 -13.04 12.79
CA THR A 190 25.92 -14.05 12.31
C THR A 190 25.60 -15.47 12.79
N ASP A 191 24.47 -15.64 13.48
CA ASP A 191 24.09 -16.88 14.17
C ASP A 191 22.59 -17.21 14.06
N ARG A 192 21.77 -16.26 13.60
CA ARG A 192 20.34 -16.41 13.32
C ARG A 192 19.90 -15.33 12.34
N SER A 193 18.85 -15.57 11.56
CA SER A 193 18.12 -14.51 10.84
C SER A 193 16.81 -14.25 11.58
N MET A 194 16.45 -12.98 11.81
CA MET A 194 15.08 -12.66 12.22
C MET A 194 14.11 -13.06 11.10
N ASN A 195 12.99 -13.67 11.49
CA ASN A 195 11.91 -14.17 10.62
C ASN A 195 12.25 -15.38 9.75
N GLU A 196 13.37 -16.07 9.97
CA GLU A 196 13.61 -17.40 9.39
C GLU A 196 13.50 -18.49 10.46
N PRO A 197 13.14 -19.73 10.08
CA PRO A 197 13.25 -20.89 10.96
C PRO A 197 14.69 -21.01 11.49
N GLN A 198 14.80 -21.51 12.72
CA GLN A 198 16.09 -21.71 13.35
C GLN A 198 16.90 -22.72 12.52
N ARG A 199 18.03 -22.27 11.95
CA ARG A 199 18.90 -23.13 11.14
C ARG A 199 19.82 -23.99 12.02
N PRO A 200 20.28 -25.15 11.52
CA PRO A 200 21.27 -25.97 12.21
C PRO A 200 22.53 -25.17 12.56
N ALA A 201 23.22 -25.54 13.65
CA ALA A 201 24.40 -24.82 14.13
C ALA A 201 25.56 -24.78 13.10
N SER A 202 25.63 -25.77 12.20
CA SER A 202 26.56 -25.83 11.07
C SER A 202 26.43 -24.65 10.11
N ASP A 203 25.22 -24.12 9.96
CA ASP A 203 24.89 -23.07 8.99
C ASP A 203 24.99 -21.66 9.57
N ARG A 204 25.36 -21.51 10.85
CA ARG A 204 25.40 -20.21 11.52
C ARG A 204 26.27 -19.20 10.77
N LYS A 205 27.43 -19.64 10.24
CA LYS A 205 28.34 -18.78 9.46
C LYS A 205 27.78 -18.32 8.09
N SER A 206 26.63 -18.83 7.68
CA SER A 206 25.96 -18.44 6.42
C SER A 206 24.93 -17.31 6.60
N HIS A 207 24.65 -16.88 7.85
CA HIS A 207 23.72 -15.78 8.10
C HIS A 207 24.30 -14.46 7.59
N ARG A 208 23.49 -13.78 6.77
CA ARG A 208 23.89 -12.62 5.94
C ARG A 208 23.09 -11.36 6.30
N GLN A 209 22.57 -11.26 7.52
CA GLN A 209 21.61 -10.23 7.90
C GLN A 209 22.24 -9.09 8.71
N ILE A 210 21.83 -7.85 8.42
CA ILE A 210 22.13 -6.63 9.18
C ILE A 210 20.79 -6.08 9.65
N VAL A 211 20.61 -5.96 10.96
CA VAL A 211 19.34 -5.56 11.58
C VAL A 211 19.44 -4.13 12.08
N PHE A 212 18.41 -3.33 11.82
CA PHE A 212 18.22 -1.97 12.29
C PHE A 212 17.00 -1.93 13.21
N MET A 213 17.20 -1.49 14.44
CA MET A 213 16.14 -1.34 15.42
C MET A 213 16.12 0.11 15.91
N ALA A 214 15.11 0.86 15.47
CA ALA A 214 14.88 2.23 15.87
C ALA A 214 13.86 2.27 17.01
N GLN A 215 14.21 2.90 18.12
CA GLN A 215 13.40 3.03 19.33
C GLN A 215 13.15 4.52 19.56
N PHE A 216 11.87 4.87 19.69
CA PHE A 216 11.42 6.24 19.81
C PHE A 216 10.82 6.44 21.19
N TYR A 217 11.47 7.25 22.03
CA TYR A 217 11.12 7.36 23.43
C TYR A 217 10.19 8.54 23.71
N GLY A 218 9.09 8.26 24.40
CA GLY A 218 8.21 9.29 24.96
C GLY A 218 7.25 9.93 23.95
N LYS A 219 6.38 10.78 24.50
CA LYS A 219 5.31 11.48 23.77
C LYS A 219 5.79 12.36 22.61
N PRO A 220 6.92 13.10 22.70
CA PRO A 220 7.40 13.92 21.58
C PRO A 220 7.64 13.13 20.29
N CYS A 221 8.01 11.85 20.41
CA CYS A 221 8.29 11.00 19.26
C CYS A 221 7.03 10.45 18.57
N GLU A 222 5.86 10.48 19.19
CA GLU A 222 4.61 9.91 18.63
C GLU A 222 4.24 10.49 17.26
N ARG A 223 4.71 11.70 16.93
CA ARG A 223 4.53 12.32 15.61
C ARG A 223 5.15 11.55 14.45
N TYR A 224 6.19 10.75 14.71
CA TYR A 224 6.84 9.91 13.71
C TYR A 224 6.06 8.60 13.50
N TYR A 225 5.15 8.25 14.41
CA TYR A 225 4.41 6.99 14.36
C TYR A 225 3.56 6.82 13.10
N PRO A 226 2.82 7.83 12.58
CA PRO A 226 2.07 7.68 11.34
C PRO A 226 2.96 7.41 10.12
N VAL A 227 4.09 8.12 10.01
CA VAL A 227 5.08 7.94 8.94
C VAL A 227 5.65 6.52 8.99
N VAL A 228 6.07 6.10 10.18
CA VAL A 228 6.61 4.76 10.43
C VAL A 228 5.55 3.70 10.11
N LYS A 229 4.31 3.88 10.57
CA LYS A 229 3.18 2.97 10.29
C LYS A 229 2.92 2.83 8.78
N ALA A 230 2.94 3.92 8.03
CA ALA A 230 2.80 3.89 6.57
C ALA A 230 3.95 3.08 5.93
N LEU A 231 5.19 3.30 6.36
CA LEU A 231 6.35 2.56 5.85
C LEU A 231 6.28 1.04 6.08
N ALA A 232 5.77 0.58 7.23
CA ALA A 232 5.63 -0.86 7.45
C ALA A 232 4.41 -1.46 6.76
N ALA A 233 3.37 -0.67 6.49
CA ALA A 233 2.23 -1.11 5.70
C ALA A 233 2.58 -1.26 4.20
N GLY A 234 3.78 -0.87 3.78
CA GLY A 234 4.18 -0.82 2.38
C GLY A 234 3.46 0.29 1.61
N SER A 235 2.83 1.23 2.31
CA SER A 235 2.28 2.44 1.72
C SER A 235 3.44 3.32 1.29
N GLU A 236 3.54 3.59 -0.01
CA GLU A 236 4.38 4.66 -0.53
C GLU A 236 3.96 5.96 0.18
N LEU A 237 4.90 6.61 0.86
CA LEU A 237 4.73 7.97 1.41
C LEU A 237 4.63 8.98 0.26
#